data_AF-A0A6V7UWM0-F1
#
_entry.id   AF-A0A6V7UWM0-F1
#
_cell.length_a   1.000
_cell.length_b   1.000
_cell.length_c   1.000
_cell.angle_alpha   90.00
_cell.angle_beta   90.00
_cell.angle_gamma   90.00
#
_symmetry.space_group_name_H-M   'P 1'
#
loop_
_entity.id
_entity.type
_entity.pdbx_description
1 polymer ?
#
loop_
_entity_poly.entity_id
_entity_poly.type
_entity_poly.pdbx_seq_one_letter_code
_entity_poly.pdbx_strand_id
1 'polypeptide(L)'
;MDRGTANYPPLSHNFKCGYTNCKFTSDRKLEANASTIIFWIHKVCPMDGWPQHRREEQNYMMFTIESTSETIPYYNRTMLTDTWFNTTVNYRIDSTVFMPNDALTRITKDTPKEDIWDKEEILEIVKGKTKLAFQAVSHCNAESDRDLLTKKIKEYIEVDVVGHCNGVGCNGDCKNREMKNHFFYLAFENSVCPNYVTEKFWNALRIPTVPVVITRSVFTGMDVPKNAFIALDDFNLSKNWLSI
;
A
#
# COMPACT_ATOMS: atom_id res chain seq x y z
N MET A 1 -7.39 -16.60 5.16
CA MET A 1 -6.67 -15.90 6.24
C MET A 1 -6.21 -14.57 5.67
N ASP A 2 -6.93 -13.51 6.01
CA ASP A 2 -6.69 -12.15 5.54
C ASP A 2 -5.51 -11.57 6.35
N ARG A 3 -4.29 -12.05 6.07
CA ARG A 3 -3.05 -11.71 6.80
C ARG A 3 -2.37 -10.51 6.16
N GLY A 4 -3.00 -9.34 6.13
CA GLY A 4 -2.27 -8.20 5.58
C GLY A 4 -2.96 -6.90 5.25
N THR A 5 -4.23 -6.71 5.57
CA THR A 5 -4.71 -5.34 5.68
C THR A 5 -4.16 -4.80 7.00
N ALA A 6 -3.42 -3.69 6.94
CA ALA A 6 -3.18 -2.91 8.14
C ALA A 6 -4.56 -2.70 8.79
N ASN A 7 -4.71 -3.09 10.05
CA ASN A 7 -5.90 -2.74 10.81
C ASN A 7 -5.85 -1.21 10.99
N TYR A 8 -6.32 -0.49 9.97
CA TYR A 8 -6.50 0.95 10.00
C TYR A 8 -7.28 1.29 11.26
N PRO A 9 -7.03 2.46 11.90
CA PRO A 9 -7.75 2.88 13.09
C PRO A 9 -9.22 2.56 12.88
N PRO A 10 -9.78 1.66 13.70
CA PRO A 10 -10.93 0.92 13.26
C PRO A 10 -12.09 1.88 13.13
N LEU A 11 -12.69 1.87 11.95
CA LEU A 11 -14.00 2.44 11.70
C LEU A 11 -15.11 1.66 12.44
N SER A 12 -14.75 0.81 13.41
CA SER A 12 -15.63 -0.04 14.19
C SER A 12 -15.64 0.40 15.65
N HIS A 13 -16.83 0.54 16.21
CA HIS A 13 -17.05 0.97 17.60
C HIS A 13 -16.55 -0.03 18.67
N ASN A 14 -16.07 -1.22 18.28
CA ASN A 14 -15.77 -2.33 19.19
C ASN A 14 -14.27 -2.60 19.39
N PHE A 15 -13.38 -1.75 18.90
CA PHE A 15 -11.95 -1.96 19.10
C PHE A 15 -11.51 -1.55 20.51
N LYS A 16 -11.01 -2.52 21.28
CA LYS A 16 -10.37 -2.27 22.57
C LYS A 16 -8.88 -2.04 22.33
N CYS A 17 -8.46 -0.79 22.42
CA CYS A 17 -7.04 -0.43 22.43
C CYS A 17 -6.37 -0.91 23.73
N GLY A 18 -5.08 -1.25 23.68
CA GLY A 18 -4.29 -1.54 24.89
C GLY A 18 -4.15 -0.35 25.85
N TYR A 19 -4.53 0.84 25.39
CA TYR A 19 -4.80 2.02 26.22
C TYR A 19 -6.27 2.01 26.63
N THR A 20 -6.54 1.81 27.92
CA THR A 20 -7.88 1.58 28.49
C THR A 20 -8.83 2.78 28.45
N ASN A 21 -8.40 3.95 27.96
CA ASN A 21 -9.14 5.22 28.06
C ASN A 21 -9.44 5.93 26.72
N CYS A 22 -9.21 5.31 25.55
CA CYS A 22 -9.53 5.95 24.26
C CYS A 22 -10.94 5.58 23.78
N LYS A 23 -11.79 6.59 23.53
CA LYS A 23 -13.12 6.41 22.92
C LYS A 23 -13.10 6.91 21.47
N PHE A 24 -13.25 6.00 20.52
CA PHE A 24 -13.44 6.34 19.11
C PHE A 24 -14.93 6.50 18.79
N THR A 25 -15.28 7.58 18.08
CA THR A 25 -16.66 7.88 17.71
C THR A 25 -16.71 8.68 16.41
N SER A 26 -17.76 8.47 15.62
CA SER A 26 -18.13 9.31 14.48
C SER A 26 -19.22 10.33 14.83
N ASP A 27 -19.67 10.37 16.08
CA ASP A 27 -20.69 11.32 16.56
C ASP A 27 -20.14 12.74 16.62
N ARG A 28 -20.54 13.58 15.65
CA ARG A 28 -20.18 14.99 15.53
C ARG A 28 -20.56 15.83 16.75
N LYS A 29 -21.55 15.42 17.55
CA LYS A 29 -21.90 16.13 18.79
C LYS A 29 -20.77 16.13 19.81
N LEU A 30 -19.85 15.18 19.71
CA LEU A 30 -18.69 15.04 20.59
C LEU A 30 -17.43 15.70 20.02
N GLU A 31 -17.50 16.29 18.81
CA GLU A 31 -16.35 16.90 18.13
C GLU A 31 -15.69 17.97 18.98
N ALA A 32 -16.47 18.85 19.62
CA ALA A 32 -15.97 19.91 20.50
C ALA A 32 -15.18 19.40 21.72
N ASN A 33 -15.43 18.15 22.14
CA ASN A 33 -14.81 17.55 23.32
C ASN A 33 -13.71 16.54 22.93
N ALA A 34 -13.49 16.31 21.64
CA ALA A 34 -12.50 15.37 21.16
C ALA A 34 -11.09 15.95 21.32
N SER A 35 -10.17 15.15 21.89
CA SER A 35 -8.75 15.50 21.95
C SER A 35 -8.05 15.41 20.58
N THR A 36 -8.59 14.60 19.66
CA THR A 36 -8.04 14.41 18.32
C THR A 36 -9.17 14.25 17.32
N ILE A 37 -9.08 14.96 16.20
CA ILE A 37 -9.96 14.81 15.04
C ILE A 37 -9.14 14.16 13.93
N ILE A 38 -9.59 12.99 13.46
CA ILE A 38 -8.94 12.25 12.38
C ILE A 38 -9.62 12.60 11.06
N PHE A 39 -8.82 13.14 10.13
CA PHE A 39 -9.23 13.52 8.80
C PHE A 39 -8.76 12.46 7.81
N TRP A 40 -9.67 11.56 7.44
CA TRP A 40 -9.36 10.56 6.42
C TRP A 40 -9.43 11.21 5.02
N ILE A 41 -8.27 11.45 4.43
CA ILE A 41 -8.14 12.01 3.07
C ILE A 41 -8.32 10.87 2.07
N HIS A 42 -9.56 10.67 1.63
CA HIS A 42 -9.92 9.62 0.69
C HIS A 42 -11.21 9.98 -0.06
N LYS A 43 -11.40 9.41 -1.26
CA LYS A 43 -12.55 9.68 -2.16
C LYS A 43 -13.94 9.54 -1.53
N VAL A 44 -14.06 8.76 -0.45
CA VAL A 44 -15.35 8.45 0.22
C VAL A 44 -15.68 9.41 1.37
N CYS A 45 -14.78 10.33 1.72
CA CYS A 45 -14.92 11.23 2.86
C CYS A 45 -14.91 12.70 2.39
N PRO A 46 -16.08 13.30 2.08
CA PRO A 46 -16.15 14.68 1.62
C PRO A 46 -15.71 15.67 2.71
N MET A 47 -15.04 16.75 2.27
CA MET A 47 -14.53 17.81 3.14
C MET A 47 -15.61 18.73 3.71
N ASP A 48 -16.81 18.72 3.12
CA ASP A 48 -17.90 19.64 3.48
C ASP A 48 -18.38 19.49 4.93
N GLY A 49 -18.13 18.33 5.55
CA GLY A 49 -18.45 18.04 6.94
C GLY A 49 -17.32 18.29 7.94
N TRP A 50 -16.24 18.96 7.51
CA TRP A 50 -15.10 19.23 8.38
C TRP A 50 -15.36 20.44 9.28
N PRO A 51 -14.69 20.52 10.45
CA PRO A 51 -14.80 21.67 11.34
C PRO A 51 -14.41 22.94 10.58
N GLN A 52 -15.31 23.92 10.51
CA GLN A 52 -15.10 25.18 9.79
C GLN A 52 -14.10 26.09 10.51
N HIS A 53 -13.94 25.89 11.82
CA HIS A 53 -12.99 26.61 12.64
C HIS A 53 -12.16 25.61 13.42
N ARG A 54 -10.85 25.72 13.25
CA ARG A 54 -9.90 24.95 14.01
C ARG A 54 -9.86 25.45 15.46
N ARG A 55 -9.77 24.49 16.39
CA ARG A 55 -9.58 24.75 17.81
C ARG A 55 -8.16 24.36 18.22
N GLU A 56 -7.48 25.24 18.93
CA GLU A 56 -6.06 25.08 19.27
C GLU A 56 -5.83 23.93 20.27
N GLU A 57 -6.82 23.62 21.10
CA GLU A 57 -6.75 22.56 22.10
C GLU A 57 -6.88 21.14 21.54
N GLN A 58 -7.26 21.00 20.26
CA GLN A 58 -7.44 19.70 19.63
C GLN A 58 -6.28 19.39 18.67
N ASN A 59 -5.91 18.12 18.60
CA ASN A 59 -4.98 17.62 17.60
C ASN A 59 -5.71 17.34 16.28
N TYR A 60 -5.38 18.08 15.22
CA TYR A 60 -5.91 17.86 13.88
C TYR A 60 -4.98 16.88 13.14
N MET A 61 -5.44 15.65 12.93
CA MET A 61 -4.64 14.55 12.41
C MET A 61 -5.03 14.23 10.97
N MET A 62 -4.13 14.46 10.02
CA MET A 62 -4.28 13.99 8.64
C MET A 62 -4.00 12.50 8.57
N PHE A 63 -4.95 11.72 8.05
CA PHE A 63 -4.82 10.28 7.88
C PHE A 63 -5.02 9.91 6.41
N THR A 64 -4.04 9.23 5.83
CA THR A 64 -4.21 8.61 4.51
C THR A 64 -3.30 7.42 4.30
N ILE A 65 -3.76 6.52 3.45
CA ILE A 65 -3.12 5.25 3.08
C ILE A 65 -2.89 5.19 1.56
N GLU A 66 -3.45 6.15 0.83
CA GLU A 66 -3.37 6.29 -0.62
C GLU A 66 -2.21 7.20 -0.99
N SER A 67 -1.71 7.06 -2.22
CA SER A 67 -0.59 7.87 -2.71
C SER A 67 -0.92 9.36 -2.72
N THR A 68 0.12 10.20 -2.84
CA THR A 68 -0.09 11.64 -2.98
C THR A 68 -0.89 11.96 -4.25
N SER A 69 -0.63 11.29 -5.37
CA SER A 69 -1.35 11.49 -6.63
C SER A 69 -2.84 11.14 -6.51
N GLU A 70 -3.19 10.11 -5.73
CA GLU A 70 -4.58 9.67 -5.51
C GLU A 70 -5.31 10.52 -4.44
N THR A 71 -4.57 11.26 -3.61
CA THR A 71 -5.15 12.07 -2.51
C THR A 71 -5.26 13.54 -2.87
N ILE A 72 -4.37 14.09 -3.71
CA ILE A 72 -4.37 15.49 -4.16
C ILE A 72 -5.74 15.95 -4.72
N PRO A 73 -6.48 15.16 -5.53
CA PRO A 73 -7.78 15.60 -6.05
C PRO A 73 -8.81 15.91 -4.95
N TYR A 74 -8.62 15.33 -3.76
CA TYR A 74 -9.46 15.52 -2.59
C TYR A 74 -8.84 16.50 -1.59
N TYR A 75 -7.70 17.12 -1.93
CA TYR A 75 -6.98 18.06 -1.08
C TYR A 75 -7.21 19.48 -1.59
N ASN A 76 -8.12 20.22 -0.95
CA ASN A 76 -8.35 21.61 -1.28
C ASN A 76 -7.37 22.53 -0.54
N ARG A 77 -6.32 23.00 -1.22
CA ARG A 77 -5.29 23.91 -0.65
C ARG A 77 -5.84 25.26 -0.17
N THR A 78 -7.01 25.69 -0.64
CA THR A 78 -7.62 26.93 -0.10
C THR A 78 -8.23 26.72 1.28
N MET A 79 -8.61 25.48 1.62
CA MET A 79 -9.13 25.11 2.94
C MET A 79 -8.04 24.52 3.84
N LEU A 80 -7.09 23.79 3.24
CA LEU A 80 -6.05 23.04 3.95
C LEU A 80 -4.69 23.68 3.69
N THR A 81 -4.40 24.70 4.48
CA THR A 81 -3.08 25.34 4.52
C THR A 81 -2.05 24.40 5.15
N ASP A 82 -0.76 24.66 4.94
CA ASP A 82 0.34 23.87 5.52
C ASP A 82 0.29 23.78 7.04
N THR A 83 -0.40 24.73 7.68
CA THR A 83 -0.57 24.76 9.12
C THR A 83 -1.79 24.00 9.62
N TRP A 84 -2.74 23.57 8.75
CA TRP A 84 -4.05 23.05 9.18
C TRP A 84 -3.98 21.78 10.04
N PHE A 85 -3.02 20.90 9.76
CA PHE A 85 -2.84 19.66 10.51
C PHE A 85 -1.68 19.78 11.50
N ASN A 86 -1.87 19.22 12.69
CA ASN A 86 -0.81 19.05 13.70
C ASN A 86 0.00 17.78 13.45
N THR A 87 -0.70 16.71 13.07
CA THR A 87 -0.15 15.35 13.00
C THR A 87 -0.45 14.77 11.63
N THR A 88 0.51 14.07 11.04
CA THR A 88 0.30 13.28 9.82
C THR A 88 0.50 11.80 10.12
N VAL A 89 -0.43 10.97 9.65
CA VAL A 89 -0.40 9.51 9.76
C VAL A 89 -0.53 8.93 8.36
N ASN A 90 0.57 8.45 7.80
CA ASN A 90 0.62 7.87 6.46
C ASN A 90 1.89 7.01 6.25
N TYR A 91 2.06 6.50 5.03
CA TYR A 91 3.15 5.60 4.63
C TYR A 91 4.53 6.27 4.51
N ARG A 92 4.65 7.60 4.64
CA ARG A 92 5.93 8.27 4.53
C ARG A 92 6.72 8.14 5.82
N ILE A 93 8.01 7.85 5.71
CA ILE A 93 8.91 7.72 6.86
C ILE A 93 9.11 9.04 7.62
N ASP A 94 8.83 10.18 7.00
CA ASP A 94 8.90 11.52 7.60
C ASP A 94 7.54 12.02 8.12
N SER A 95 6.51 11.17 8.14
CA SER A 95 5.23 11.49 8.80
C SER A 95 5.36 11.48 10.32
N THR A 96 4.45 12.20 11.01
CA THR A 96 4.46 12.24 12.49
C THR A 96 4.25 10.86 13.10
N VAL A 97 3.36 10.05 12.50
CA VAL A 97 3.16 8.66 12.82
C VAL A 97 3.31 7.84 11.55
N PHE A 98 4.46 7.19 11.42
CA PHE A 98 4.75 6.29 10.30
C PHE A 98 3.82 5.08 10.34
N MET A 99 3.02 4.91 9.29
CA MET A 99 2.07 3.81 9.13
C MET A 99 2.19 3.22 7.73
N PRO A 100 3.19 2.37 7.48
CA PRO A 100 3.32 1.65 6.21
C PRO A 100 2.24 0.58 6.08
N ASN A 101 2.04 0.07 4.86
CA ASN A 101 1.12 -1.06 4.65
C ASN A 101 1.60 -2.34 5.34
N ASP A 102 2.92 -2.55 5.43
CA ASP A 102 3.56 -3.63 6.18
C ASP A 102 5.05 -3.31 6.39
N ALA A 103 5.75 -4.18 7.11
CA ALA A 103 7.20 -4.11 7.30
C ALA A 103 7.84 -5.49 7.45
N LEU A 104 9.08 -5.64 6.98
CA LEU A 104 9.93 -6.76 7.40
C LEU A 104 10.45 -6.50 8.80
N THR A 105 10.32 -7.50 9.67
CA THR A 105 10.90 -7.47 11.01
C THR A 105 12.01 -8.51 11.12
N ARG A 106 12.99 -8.25 11.98
CA ARG A 106 14.06 -9.23 12.24
C ARG A 106 13.46 -10.44 12.93
N ILE A 107 13.77 -11.63 12.42
CA ILE A 107 13.40 -12.88 13.08
C ILE A 107 14.11 -12.93 14.44
N THR A 108 13.35 -13.21 15.47
CA THR A 108 13.81 -13.42 16.85
C THR A 108 13.36 -14.79 17.34
N LYS A 109 13.84 -15.19 18.54
CA LYS A 109 13.37 -16.41 19.21
C LYS A 109 11.87 -16.41 19.52
N ASP A 110 11.26 -15.23 19.62
CA ASP A 110 9.86 -15.04 19.97
C ASP A 110 8.97 -14.86 18.72
N THR A 111 9.57 -14.87 17.52
CA THR A 111 8.83 -14.78 16.26
C THR A 111 8.02 -16.06 16.04
N PRO A 112 6.70 -15.96 15.77
CA PRO A 112 5.86 -17.12 15.50
C PRO A 112 6.36 -17.91 14.29
N LYS A 113 6.27 -19.25 14.34
CA LYS A 113 6.77 -20.11 13.25
C LYS A 113 6.01 -19.86 11.94
N GLU A 114 4.74 -19.54 12.04
CA GLU A 114 3.86 -19.21 10.92
C GLU A 114 4.21 -17.90 10.20
N ASP A 115 5.11 -17.09 10.77
CA ASP A 115 5.65 -15.85 10.19
C ASP A 115 7.08 -16.05 9.65
N ILE A 116 7.62 -17.26 9.73
CA ILE A 116 8.97 -17.60 9.27
C ILE A 116 8.86 -18.60 8.12
N TRP A 117 9.45 -18.26 6.98
CA TRP A 117 9.58 -19.19 5.86
C TRP A 117 10.69 -20.20 6.10
N ASP A 118 10.33 -21.48 5.98
CA ASP A 118 11.28 -22.58 5.94
C ASP A 118 11.81 -22.81 4.51
N LYS A 119 13.09 -23.15 4.36
CA LYS A 119 13.70 -23.29 3.04
C LYS A 119 13.09 -24.43 2.25
N GLU A 120 12.84 -25.57 2.89
CA GLU A 120 12.22 -26.73 2.26
C GLU A 120 10.77 -26.41 1.86
N GLU A 121 10.02 -25.71 2.71
CA GLU A 121 8.68 -25.20 2.37
C GLU A 121 8.71 -24.31 1.12
N ILE A 122 9.63 -23.35 1.06
CA ILE A 122 9.79 -22.47 -0.10
C ILE A 122 10.12 -23.29 -1.36
N LEU A 123 11.03 -24.26 -1.26
CA LEU A 123 11.42 -25.10 -2.39
C LEU A 123 10.24 -25.92 -2.91
N GLU A 124 9.41 -26.49 -2.04
CA GLU A 124 8.21 -27.22 -2.45
C GLU A 124 7.19 -26.30 -3.13
N ILE A 125 6.98 -25.08 -2.61
CA ILE A 125 6.12 -24.08 -3.25
C ILE A 125 6.65 -23.72 -4.64
N VAL A 126 7.96 -23.50 -4.77
CA VAL A 126 8.59 -23.10 -6.04
C VAL A 126 8.55 -24.22 -7.07
N LYS A 127 8.70 -25.49 -6.67
CA LYS A 127 8.56 -26.65 -7.58
C LYS A 127 7.18 -26.75 -8.21
N GLY A 128 6.14 -26.29 -7.50
CA GLY A 128 4.75 -26.29 -8.00
C GLY A 128 4.43 -25.18 -9.00
N LYS A 129 5.32 -24.18 -9.16
CA LYS A 129 5.10 -23.04 -10.07
C LYS A 129 5.36 -23.45 -11.51
N THR A 130 4.48 -23.01 -12.41
CA THR A 130 4.54 -23.34 -13.83
C THR A 130 4.49 -22.12 -14.74
N LYS A 131 4.04 -20.98 -14.23
CA LYS A 131 3.84 -19.76 -15.00
C LYS A 131 4.86 -18.69 -14.67
N LEU A 132 5.20 -17.85 -15.65
CA LEU A 132 6.29 -16.88 -15.51
C LEU A 132 5.92 -15.71 -14.60
N ALA A 133 5.07 -14.80 -15.07
CA ALA A 133 4.77 -13.54 -14.39
C ALA A 133 3.26 -13.27 -14.31
N PHE A 134 2.83 -12.68 -13.20
CA PHE A 134 1.44 -12.35 -12.92
C PHE A 134 1.29 -10.89 -12.47
N GLN A 135 0.17 -10.27 -12.84
CA GLN A 135 -0.24 -8.96 -12.33
C GLN A 135 -1.75 -8.92 -12.06
N ALA A 136 -2.14 -8.36 -10.92
CA ALA A 136 -3.55 -8.08 -10.60
C ALA A 136 -3.78 -6.57 -10.54
N VAL A 137 -4.62 -6.03 -11.41
CA VAL A 137 -4.87 -4.58 -11.54
C VAL A 137 -6.35 -4.28 -11.60
N SER A 138 -6.82 -3.47 -10.64
CA SER A 138 -8.20 -2.98 -10.57
C SER A 138 -8.35 -1.47 -10.70
N HIS A 139 -7.24 -0.72 -10.71
CA HIS A 139 -7.22 0.73 -10.93
C HIS A 139 -6.50 1.01 -12.25
N CYS A 140 -7.23 1.55 -13.22
CA CYS A 140 -6.78 1.68 -14.61
C CYS A 140 -6.36 3.12 -14.89
N ASN A 141 -5.50 3.32 -15.88
CA ASN A 141 -4.93 4.63 -16.24
C ASN A 141 -4.22 5.25 -15.03
N ALA A 142 -3.41 4.44 -14.37
CA ALA A 142 -2.70 4.85 -13.18
C ALA A 142 -1.61 5.87 -13.52
N GLU A 143 -1.41 6.87 -12.66
CA GLU A 143 -0.42 7.95 -12.85
C GLU A 143 1.03 7.45 -13.00
N SER A 144 1.34 6.29 -12.43
CA SER A 144 2.59 5.54 -12.65
C SER A 144 2.86 5.05 -14.09
N ASP A 145 1.91 5.18 -15.01
CA ASP A 145 1.92 4.57 -16.35
C ASP A 145 2.11 3.05 -16.36
N ARG A 146 1.83 2.37 -15.23
CA ARG A 146 2.03 0.92 -15.10
C ARG A 146 1.27 0.11 -16.15
N ASP A 147 0.13 0.60 -16.62
CA ASP A 147 -0.70 -0.08 -17.60
C ASP A 147 0.02 -0.16 -18.96
N LEU A 148 0.64 0.94 -19.38
CA LEU A 148 1.46 1.00 -20.59
C LEU A 148 2.76 0.21 -20.43
N LEU A 149 3.37 0.27 -19.24
CA LEU A 149 4.56 -0.52 -18.93
C LEU A 149 4.28 -2.03 -19.01
N THR A 150 3.20 -2.51 -18.38
CA THR A 150 2.76 -3.91 -18.49
C THR A 150 2.49 -4.30 -19.94
N LYS A 151 1.82 -3.43 -20.71
CA LYS A 151 1.57 -3.68 -22.13
C LYS A 151 2.87 -3.89 -22.91
N LYS A 152 3.88 -3.03 -22.70
CA LYS A 152 5.19 -3.20 -23.33
C LYS A 152 5.89 -4.48 -22.89
N ILE A 153 5.88 -4.81 -21.60
CA ILE A 153 6.52 -6.03 -21.06
C ILE A 153 5.91 -7.30 -21.70
N LYS A 154 4.59 -7.32 -21.91
CA LYS A 154 3.87 -8.43 -22.55
C LYS A 154 4.29 -8.71 -24.00
N GLU A 155 4.95 -7.77 -24.67
CA GLU A 155 5.49 -7.98 -26.01
C GLU A 155 6.75 -8.89 -26.00
N TYR A 156 7.39 -9.05 -24.84
CA TYR A 156 8.66 -9.78 -24.71
C TYR A 156 8.55 -11.06 -23.88
N ILE A 157 7.65 -11.07 -22.89
CA ILE A 157 7.46 -12.22 -21.99
C ILE A 157 5.97 -12.48 -21.74
N GLU A 158 5.65 -13.71 -21.36
CA GLU A 158 4.31 -14.07 -20.91
C GLU A 158 4.00 -13.42 -19.56
N VAL A 159 2.94 -12.60 -19.53
CA VAL A 159 2.41 -12.02 -18.30
C VAL A 159 0.90 -12.22 -18.26
N ASP A 160 0.45 -12.97 -17.26
CA ASP A 160 -0.97 -13.11 -16.94
C ASP A 160 -1.44 -11.86 -16.19
N VAL A 161 -2.47 -11.21 -16.72
CA VAL A 161 -3.03 -9.99 -16.13
C VAL A 161 -4.50 -10.19 -15.85
N VAL A 162 -4.92 -9.94 -14.61
CA VAL A 162 -6.31 -10.05 -14.16
C VAL A 162 -6.75 -8.77 -13.44
N GLY A 163 -8.04 -8.68 -13.17
CA GLY A 163 -8.68 -7.57 -12.48
C GLY A 163 -9.54 -6.72 -13.41
N HIS A 164 -10.18 -5.70 -12.83
CA HIS A 164 -11.19 -4.89 -13.50
C HIS A 164 -10.72 -4.31 -14.83
N CYS A 165 -9.46 -3.87 -14.92
CA CYS A 165 -8.90 -3.25 -16.12
C CYS A 165 -8.74 -4.21 -17.31
N ASN A 166 -8.84 -5.52 -17.06
CA ASN A 166 -8.70 -6.56 -18.08
C ASN A 166 -10.01 -7.34 -18.30
N GLY A 167 -11.14 -6.88 -17.74
CA GLY A 167 -12.44 -7.53 -17.88
C GLY A 167 -12.58 -8.87 -17.16
N VAL A 168 -11.52 -9.36 -16.51
CA VAL A 168 -11.48 -10.62 -15.76
C VAL A 168 -11.49 -10.31 -14.27
N GLY A 169 -12.63 -10.43 -13.62
CA GLY A 169 -12.73 -10.27 -12.17
C GLY A 169 -11.84 -11.29 -11.44
N CYS A 170 -11.06 -10.84 -10.46
CA CYS A 170 -10.23 -11.70 -9.64
C CYS A 170 -10.30 -11.26 -8.17
N ASN A 171 -10.99 -12.05 -7.36
CA ASN A 171 -11.13 -11.84 -5.92
C ASN A 171 -9.83 -12.24 -5.17
N GLY A 172 -9.84 -12.18 -3.84
CA GLY A 172 -8.69 -12.55 -3.00
C GLY A 172 -8.20 -13.99 -3.24
N ASP A 173 -9.11 -14.95 -3.32
CA ASP A 173 -8.77 -16.35 -3.54
C ASP A 173 -8.16 -16.60 -4.92
N CYS A 174 -8.72 -15.96 -5.95
CA CYS A 174 -8.15 -15.95 -7.29
C CYS A 174 -6.72 -15.39 -7.28
N LYS A 175 -6.49 -14.22 -6.68
CA LYS A 175 -5.15 -13.61 -6.58
C LYS A 175 -4.16 -14.52 -5.88
N ASN A 176 -4.55 -15.11 -4.75
CA ASN A 176 -3.71 -16.04 -4.00
C ASN A 176 -3.35 -17.29 -4.82
N ARG A 177 -4.31 -17.84 -5.57
CA ARG A 177 -4.08 -18.98 -6.46
C ARG A 177 -3.11 -18.62 -7.57
N GLU A 178 -3.32 -17.50 -8.25
CA GLU A 178 -2.41 -17.08 -9.32
C GLU A 178 -1.00 -16.82 -8.78
N MET A 179 -0.83 -16.10 -7.68
CA MET A 179 0.49 -15.88 -7.07
C MET A 179 1.19 -17.18 -6.68
N LYS A 180 0.47 -18.20 -6.21
CA LYS A 180 1.05 -19.52 -5.92
C LYS A 180 1.59 -20.22 -7.17
N ASN A 181 0.99 -20.00 -8.34
CA ASN A 181 1.36 -20.65 -9.60
C ASN A 181 2.44 -19.91 -10.42
N HIS A 182 2.74 -18.65 -10.08
CA HIS A 182 3.69 -17.81 -10.82
C HIS A 182 5.01 -17.61 -10.09
N PHE A 183 6.11 -17.46 -10.83
CA PHE A 183 7.42 -17.13 -10.25
C PHE A 183 7.54 -15.66 -9.87
N PHE A 184 7.08 -14.77 -10.75
CA PHE A 184 7.20 -13.33 -10.60
C PHE A 184 5.84 -12.68 -10.39
N TYR A 185 5.77 -11.68 -9.51
CA TYR A 185 4.60 -10.83 -9.36
C TYR A 185 4.97 -9.39 -9.69
N LEU A 186 4.30 -8.81 -10.70
CA LEU A 186 4.47 -7.41 -11.07
C LEU A 186 3.76 -6.52 -10.03
N ALA A 187 4.45 -6.18 -8.95
CA ALA A 187 3.97 -5.36 -7.85
C ALA A 187 3.99 -3.86 -8.20
N PHE A 188 3.39 -3.50 -9.34
CA PHE A 188 3.39 -2.12 -9.83
C PHE A 188 2.33 -1.28 -9.12
N GLU A 189 2.78 -0.29 -8.36
CA GLU A 189 1.89 0.66 -7.72
C GLU A 189 1.23 1.60 -8.72
N ASN A 190 0.09 2.18 -8.34
CA ASN A 190 -0.62 3.15 -9.18
C ASN A 190 0.07 4.52 -9.26
N SER A 191 0.98 4.82 -8.32
CA SER A 191 1.79 6.03 -8.31
C SER A 191 3.22 5.70 -7.90
N VAL A 192 4.19 6.44 -8.44
CA VAL A 192 5.60 6.32 -8.07
C VAL A 192 5.92 7.41 -7.04
N CYS A 193 5.64 7.13 -5.77
CA CYS A 193 5.90 8.06 -4.67
C CYS A 193 6.93 7.48 -3.68
N PRO A 194 7.81 8.31 -3.10
CA PRO A 194 8.70 7.87 -2.03
C PRO A 194 7.97 7.15 -0.89
N ASN A 195 8.42 5.95 -0.53
CA ASN A 195 7.85 5.06 0.50
C ASN A 195 6.44 4.52 0.24
N TYR A 196 5.83 4.82 -0.92
CA TYR A 196 4.53 4.26 -1.26
C TYR A 196 4.68 2.82 -1.75
N VAL A 197 4.62 1.89 -0.80
CA VAL A 197 4.74 0.45 -1.00
C VAL A 197 3.55 -0.23 -0.33
N THR A 198 2.71 -0.91 -1.11
CA THR A 198 1.39 -1.38 -0.67
C THR A 198 1.30 -2.90 -0.58
N GLU A 199 0.07 -3.41 -0.38
CA GLU A 199 -0.22 -4.84 -0.35
C GLU A 199 0.33 -5.59 -1.56
N LYS A 200 0.53 -4.93 -2.71
CA LYS A 200 1.08 -5.57 -3.91
C LYS A 200 2.48 -6.13 -3.64
N PHE A 201 3.38 -5.31 -3.10
CA PHE A 201 4.73 -5.73 -2.77
C PHE A 201 4.72 -6.73 -1.61
N TRP A 202 4.00 -6.41 -0.53
CA TRP A 202 4.02 -7.22 0.69
C TRP A 202 3.39 -8.60 0.50
N ASN A 203 2.30 -8.70 -0.27
CA ASN A 203 1.70 -9.99 -0.59
C ASN A 203 2.64 -10.86 -1.45
N ALA A 204 3.51 -10.27 -2.27
CA ALA A 204 4.50 -11.03 -3.04
C ALA A 204 5.53 -11.71 -2.14
N LEU A 205 5.88 -11.09 -1.02
CA LEU A 205 6.74 -11.70 -0.01
C LEU A 205 6.00 -12.73 0.86
N ARG A 206 4.71 -12.51 1.15
CA ARG A 206 3.86 -13.45 1.90
C ARG A 206 3.37 -14.64 1.09
N ILE A 207 3.40 -14.57 -0.23
CA ILE A 207 3.09 -15.69 -1.12
C ILE A 207 4.32 -15.85 -2.00
N PRO A 208 5.22 -16.81 -1.71
CA PRO A 208 6.58 -16.87 -2.23
C PRO A 208 6.67 -16.63 -3.74
N THR A 209 6.82 -15.38 -4.12
CA THR A 209 6.98 -14.88 -5.48
C THR A 209 8.08 -13.85 -5.45
N VAL A 210 8.74 -13.62 -6.58
CA VAL A 210 9.72 -12.54 -6.68
C VAL A 210 8.96 -11.26 -7.07
N PRO A 211 8.84 -10.27 -6.17
CA PRO A 211 8.25 -8.99 -6.53
C PRO A 211 9.12 -8.27 -7.58
N VAL A 212 8.46 -7.78 -8.61
CA VAL A 212 9.02 -6.87 -9.61
C VAL A 212 8.34 -5.51 -9.44
N VAL A 213 9.13 -4.47 -9.21
CA VAL A 213 8.65 -3.10 -8.94
C VAL A 213 9.14 -2.14 -10.02
N ILE A 214 8.47 -0.99 -10.17
CA ILE A 214 8.86 0.02 -11.17
C ILE A 214 10.17 0.71 -10.77
N THR A 215 10.23 1.22 -9.53
CA THR A 215 11.29 2.13 -9.09
C THR A 215 11.91 1.65 -7.78
N ARG A 216 13.24 1.56 -7.70
CA ARG A 216 13.96 1.13 -6.50
C ARG A 216 13.95 2.18 -5.40
N SER A 217 14.07 3.46 -5.78
CA SER A 217 14.22 4.57 -4.82
C SER A 217 13.01 4.78 -3.92
N VAL A 218 11.83 4.23 -4.25
CA VAL A 218 10.65 4.26 -3.38
C VAL A 218 10.87 3.50 -2.07
N PHE A 219 11.82 2.57 -2.01
CA PHE A 219 12.18 1.81 -0.80
C PHE A 219 13.23 2.54 0.08
N THR A 220 13.65 3.75 -0.27
CA THR A 220 14.70 4.47 0.47
C THR A 220 14.28 4.71 1.93
N GLY A 221 15.15 4.33 2.86
CA GLY A 221 14.89 4.46 4.30
C GLY A 221 13.96 3.37 4.86
N MET A 222 13.57 2.38 4.07
CA MET A 222 12.82 1.21 4.53
C MET A 222 13.76 0.02 4.78
N ASP A 223 13.42 -0.82 5.76
CA ASP A 223 14.18 -2.03 6.12
C ASP A 223 13.90 -3.20 5.16
N VAL A 224 13.99 -2.96 3.85
CA VAL A 224 13.80 -3.97 2.80
C VAL A 224 15.15 -4.38 2.19
N PRO A 225 15.54 -5.66 2.24
CA PRO A 225 16.78 -6.12 1.62
C PRO A 225 16.82 -5.83 0.11
N LYS A 226 17.96 -5.32 -0.38
CA LYS A 226 18.11 -4.91 -1.79
C LYS A 226 17.86 -6.05 -2.79
N ASN A 227 18.12 -7.29 -2.38
CA ASN A 227 17.94 -8.51 -3.16
C ASN A 227 16.58 -9.20 -2.94
N ALA A 228 15.66 -8.59 -2.17
CA ALA A 228 14.31 -9.13 -1.97
C ALA A 228 13.39 -8.92 -3.19
N PHE A 229 13.80 -8.09 -4.15
CA PHE A 229 12.99 -7.68 -5.29
C PHE A 229 13.82 -7.26 -6.49
N ILE A 230 13.18 -7.27 -7.65
CA ILE A 230 13.71 -6.75 -8.91
C ILE A 230 13.10 -5.37 -9.15
N ALA A 231 13.90 -4.34 -9.38
CA ALA A 231 13.41 -3.02 -9.78
C ALA A 231 13.71 -2.80 -11.26
N LEU A 232 12.73 -2.32 -12.02
CA LEU A 232 12.88 -2.13 -13.46
C LEU A 232 13.85 -0.98 -13.79
N ASP A 233 13.91 0.05 -12.95
CA ASP A 233 14.83 1.19 -13.08
C ASP A 233 16.30 0.85 -12.75
N ASP A 234 16.60 -0.35 -12.23
CA ASP A 234 17.98 -0.82 -12.10
C ASP A 234 18.61 -1.18 -13.44
N PHE A 235 17.76 -1.51 -14.42
CA PHE A 235 18.22 -1.89 -15.75
C PHE A 235 18.33 -0.64 -16.60
N ASN A 236 19.38 -0.59 -17.43
CA ASN A 236 19.54 0.46 -18.43
C ASN A 236 18.50 0.25 -19.55
N LEU A 237 17.24 0.53 -19.23
CA LEU A 237 16.16 0.67 -20.19
C LEU A 237 16.54 1.91 -20.99
N SER A 238 17.03 1.71 -22.21
CA SER A 238 17.32 2.82 -23.14
C SER A 238 16.21 3.87 -23.05
N LYS A 239 16.57 5.16 -22.98
CA LYS A 239 15.66 6.29 -22.69
C LYS A 239 14.32 6.30 -23.44
N ASN A 240 14.20 5.55 -24.53
CA ASN A 240 12.97 5.33 -25.30
C ASN A 240 11.88 4.51 -24.59
N TRP A 241 12.17 3.85 -23.46
CA TRP A 241 11.16 3.07 -22.73
C TRP A 241 10.33 3.92 -21.77
N LEU A 242 10.98 4.91 -21.14
CA LEU A 242 10.43 5.80 -20.10
C LEU A 242 10.08 7.22 -20.62
N SER A 243 10.35 7.52 -21.89
CA SER A 243 9.82 8.71 -22.54
C SER A 243 8.38 8.44 -22.99
N ILE A 244 7.45 8.52 -22.05
CA ILE A 244 6.02 8.68 -22.26
C ILE A 244 5.64 9.99 -21.59
#